data_AF-A0A658P095-F1
#
_entry.id   AF-A0A658P095-F1
#
_cell.length_a   1.000
_cell.length_b   1.000
_cell.length_c   1.000
_cell.angle_alpha   90.00
_cell.angle_beta   90.00
_cell.angle_gamma   90.00
#
_symmetry.space_group_name_H-M   'P 1'
#
loop_
_entity.id
_entity.type
_entity.pdbx_description
1 polymer ?
#
loop_
_entity_poly.entity_id
_entity_poly.type
_entity_poly.pdbx_seq_one_letter_code
_entity_poly.pdbx_strand_id
1 'polypeptide(L)'
;ERLSAKDRVALVAFDHQIATPLPLAPATPAARQQAAAALAALRPRGQTNLGEAWLTACGLIGRNGGAERLRRCLVLTDGQANVGITAPATLADHAA
;
A
#
# COMPACT_ATOMS: atom_id res chain seq x y z
N GLU A 1 -8.79 -8.36 13.53
CA GLU A 1 -8.58 -7.95 14.95
C GLU A 1 -7.11 -7.92 15.39
N ARG A 2 -6.13 -7.78 14.48
CA ARG A 2 -4.69 -7.80 14.84
C ARG A 2 -3.99 -6.44 14.92
N LEU A 3 -4.61 -5.37 14.41
CA LEU A 3 -4.10 -4.00 14.50
C LEU A 3 -4.90 -3.20 15.53
N SER A 4 -4.18 -2.47 16.38
CA SER A 4 -4.72 -1.65 17.46
C SER A 4 -4.66 -0.16 17.12
N ALA A 5 -5.31 0.71 17.91
CA ALA A 5 -5.23 2.16 17.71
C ALA A 5 -3.82 2.76 17.93
N LYS A 6 -2.87 2.00 18.51
CA LYS A 6 -1.46 2.40 18.63
C LYS A 6 -0.70 2.24 17.29
N ASP A 7 -1.20 1.36 16.42
CA ASP A 7 -0.68 1.12 15.09
C ASP A 7 -1.21 2.15 14.09
N ARG A 8 -0.49 2.30 12.97
CA ARG A 8 -0.97 3.09 11.83
C ARG A 8 -1.02 2.19 10.60
N VAL A 9 -2.03 2.39 9.78
CA VAL A 9 -2.25 1.62 8.56
C VAL A 9 -2.67 2.56 7.44
N ALA A 10 -2.18 2.27 6.24
CA ALA A 10 -2.65 2.84 4.99
C ALA A 10 -3.10 1.68 4.08
N LEU A 11 -4.00 1.97 3.16
CA LEU A 11 -4.39 1.04 2.10
C LEU A 11 -4.08 1.69 0.76
N VAL A 12 -3.26 1.03 -0.03
CA VAL A 12 -2.97 1.38 -1.43
C VAL A 12 -3.53 0.28 -2.31
N ALA A 13 -4.39 0.65 -3.26
CA ALA A 13 -4.91 -0.25 -4.27
C ALA A 13 -4.26 0.11 -5.60
N PHE A 14 -3.88 -0.89 -6.38
CA PHE A 14 -3.16 -0.68 -7.61
C PHE A 14 -3.57 -1.65 -8.71
N ASP A 15 -3.55 -1.12 -9.92
CA ASP A 15 -3.54 -1.82 -11.19
C ASP A 15 -2.69 -0.98 -12.16
N HIS A 16 -3.20 -0.51 -13.31
CA HIS A 16 -2.53 0.56 -14.06
C HIS A 16 -2.68 1.94 -13.41
N GLN A 17 -3.63 2.11 -12.48
CA GLN A 17 -3.79 3.31 -11.68
C GLN A 17 -3.51 3.03 -10.20
N ILE A 18 -3.03 4.05 -9.50
CA ILE A 18 -2.80 4.00 -8.06
C ILE A 18 -3.92 4.76 -7.34
N ALA A 19 -4.49 4.12 -6.32
CA ALA A 19 -5.42 4.75 -5.40
C ALA A 19 -4.96 4.54 -3.96
N THR A 20 -5.25 5.49 -3.08
CA THR A 20 -5.03 5.37 -1.63
C THR A 20 -6.37 5.47 -0.89
N PRO A 21 -7.21 4.41 -0.88
CA PRO A 21 -8.54 4.47 -0.26
C PRO A 21 -8.52 4.75 1.25
N LEU A 22 -7.39 4.48 1.91
CA LEU A 22 -7.13 4.89 3.28
C LEU A 22 -5.72 5.51 3.38
N PRO A 23 -5.59 6.83 3.58
CA PRO A 23 -4.30 7.44 3.87
C PRO A 23 -3.78 6.94 5.23
N LEU A 24 -2.47 7.09 5.49
CA LEU A 24 -1.86 6.58 6.72
C LEU A 24 -2.50 7.21 7.98
N ALA A 25 -3.29 6.42 8.69
CA ALA A 25 -4.04 6.86 9.87
C ALA A 25 -3.89 5.85 11.02
N PRO A 26 -4.14 6.24 12.29
CA PRO A 26 -4.25 5.28 13.38
C PRO A 26 -5.28 4.19 13.07
N ALA A 27 -4.99 2.94 13.39
CA ALA A 27 -5.88 1.81 13.08
C ALA A 27 -7.04 1.70 14.08
N THR A 28 -7.84 2.77 14.19
CA THR A 28 -9.07 2.84 15.00
C THR A 28 -10.15 1.91 14.42
N PRO A 29 -11.20 1.57 15.19
CA PRO A 29 -12.34 0.81 14.66
C PRO A 29 -12.93 1.42 13.38
N ALA A 30 -13.09 2.76 13.34
CA ALA A 30 -13.61 3.47 12.17
C ALA A 30 -12.68 3.34 10.95
N ALA A 31 -11.36 3.52 11.12
CA ALA A 31 -10.40 3.37 10.04
C ALA A 31 -10.38 1.93 9.49
N ARG A 32 -10.50 0.93 10.38
CA ARG A 32 -10.60 -0.48 9.97
C ARG A 32 -11.88 -0.78 9.19
N GLN A 33 -13.01 -0.19 9.59
CA GLN A 33 -14.26 -0.31 8.87
C GLN A 33 -14.18 0.35 7.49
N GLN A 34 -13.57 1.54 7.39
CA GLN A 34 -13.31 2.20 6.11
C GLN A 34 -12.43 1.34 5.20
N ALA A 35 -11.34 0.76 5.74
CA ALA A 35 -10.47 -0.14 4.97
C ALA A 35 -11.24 -1.36 4.45
N ALA A 36 -12.05 -2.00 5.30
CA ALA A 36 -12.86 -3.16 4.91
C ALA A 36 -13.88 -2.81 3.82
N ALA A 37 -14.56 -1.67 3.93
CA ALA A 37 -15.49 -1.19 2.91
C ALA A 37 -14.77 -0.87 1.59
N ALA A 38 -13.62 -0.22 1.65
CA ALA A 38 -12.79 0.06 0.48
C ALA A 38 -12.35 -1.23 -0.22
N LEU A 39 -11.87 -2.23 0.54
CA LEU A 39 -11.48 -3.53 -0.01
C LEU A 39 -12.65 -4.23 -0.71
N ALA A 40 -13.84 -4.23 -0.11
CA ALA A 40 -15.04 -4.84 -0.72
C ALA A 40 -15.48 -4.16 -2.03
N ALA A 41 -15.18 -2.87 -2.17
CA ALA A 41 -15.49 -2.08 -3.36
C ALA A 41 -14.47 -2.23 -4.50
N LEU A 42 -13.28 -2.80 -4.25
CA LEU A 42 -12.25 -2.96 -5.28
C LEU A 42 -12.74 -3.85 -6.43
N ARG A 43 -12.36 -3.50 -7.65
CA ARG A 43 -12.67 -4.25 -8.87
C ARG A 43 -11.39 -4.41 -9.71
N PRO A 44 -11.15 -5.60 -10.32
CA PRO A 44 -9.99 -5.80 -11.18
C PRO A 44 -10.03 -4.90 -12.42
N ARG A 45 -8.86 -4.41 -12.84
CA ARG A 45 -8.68 -3.61 -14.08
C ARG A 45 -7.54 -4.12 -14.99
N GLY A 46 -7.08 -5.36 -14.80
CA GLY A 46 -6.31 -6.16 -15.77
C GLY A 46 -4.81 -5.87 -15.92
N GLN A 47 -4.27 -4.81 -15.31
CA GLN A 47 -2.86 -4.42 -15.42
C GLN A 47 -2.23 -4.23 -14.03
N THR A 48 -0.90 -4.18 -13.97
CA THR A 48 -0.13 -4.19 -12.72
C THR A 48 1.02 -3.17 -12.78
N ASN A 49 0.82 -2.01 -12.15
CA ASN A 49 1.83 -0.98 -11.90
C ASN A 49 2.40 -1.16 -10.47
N LEU A 50 3.20 -2.21 -10.31
CA LEU A 50 3.77 -2.57 -9.01
C LEU A 50 4.76 -1.52 -8.49
N GLY A 51 5.58 -0.95 -9.37
CA GLY A 51 6.62 0.01 -8.99
C GLY A 51 6.05 1.28 -8.36
N GLU A 52 5.04 1.90 -8.99
CA GLU A 52 4.42 3.11 -8.45
C GLU A 52 3.63 2.82 -7.16
N ALA A 53 2.97 1.65 -7.08
CA ALA A 53 2.29 1.21 -5.87
C ALA A 53 3.26 1.07 -4.68
N TRP A 54 4.42 0.44 -4.90
CA TRP A 54 5.47 0.27 -3.90
C TRP A 54 6.00 1.61 -3.41
N LEU A 55 6.41 2.49 -4.33
CA LEU A 55 6.95 3.81 -4.00
C LEU A 55 5.91 4.68 -3.27
N THR A 56 4.65 4.61 -3.66
CA THR A 56 3.55 5.31 -2.98
C THR A 56 3.39 4.81 -1.54
N ALA A 57 3.31 3.48 -1.35
CA ALA A 57 3.14 2.90 -0.02
C ALA A 57 4.33 3.19 0.91
N CYS A 58 5.57 3.04 0.42
CA CYS A 58 6.79 3.36 1.15
C CYS A 58 6.87 4.86 1.49
N GLY A 59 6.48 5.73 0.56
CA GLY A 59 6.38 7.17 0.81
C GLY A 59 5.41 7.52 1.94
N LEU A 60 4.24 6.86 1.99
CA LEU A 60 3.24 7.10 3.06
C LEU A 60 3.80 6.81 4.46
N ILE A 61 4.53 5.71 4.62
CA ILE A 61 5.09 5.29 5.92
C ILE A 61 6.42 5.98 6.26
N GLY A 62 7.16 6.46 5.25
CA GLY A 62 8.44 7.17 5.40
C GLY A 62 8.32 8.66 5.77
N ARG A 63 7.24 9.33 5.36
CA ARG A 63 7.07 10.80 5.51
C ARG A 63 6.98 11.35 6.94
N ASN A 64 6.83 10.50 7.96
CA ASN A 64 6.69 10.95 9.35
C ASN A 64 7.95 10.63 10.18
N GLY A 65 8.74 11.67 10.48
CA GLY A 65 9.91 11.65 11.37
C GLY A 65 9.58 11.60 12.87
N GLY A 66 8.42 11.05 13.24
CA GLY A 66 8.08 10.82 14.65
C GLY A 66 8.91 9.70 15.28
N ALA A 67 8.67 9.45 16.57
CA ALA A 67 9.28 8.39 17.38
C ALA A 67 9.54 7.09 16.61
N GLU A 68 10.64 6.42 16.93
CA GLU A 68 11.06 5.17 16.29
C GLU A 68 9.89 4.17 16.23
N ARG A 69 9.47 3.86 15.01
CA ARG A 69 8.37 2.94 14.73
C ARG A 69 8.81 1.96 13.66
N LEU A 70 8.47 0.69 13.88
CA LEU A 70 8.64 -0.33 12.86
C LEU A 70 7.72 -0.03 11.68
N ARG A 71 8.30 0.12 10.49
CA ARG A 71 7.59 0.38 9.24
C ARG A 71 7.65 -0.88 8.39
N ARG A 72 6.50 -1.30 7.88
CA ARG A 72 6.38 -2.48 7.00
C ARG A 72 5.45 -2.15 5.85
N CYS A 73 5.87 -2.47 4.63
CA CYS A 73 5.03 -2.48 3.45
C CYS A 73 4.77 -3.95 3.09
N LEU A 74 3.51 -4.34 2.89
CA LEU A 74 3.12 -5.66 2.43
C LEU A 74 2.43 -5.50 1.08
N VAL A 75 2.93 -6.20 0.06
CA VAL A 75 2.34 -6.23 -1.27
C VAL A 75 1.65 -7.58 -1.45
N LEU A 76 0.45 -7.55 -2.02
CA LEU A 76 -0.28 -8.73 -2.48
C LEU A 76 -0.62 -8.54 -3.96
N THR A 77 -0.13 -9.43 -4.81
CA THR A 77 -0.40 -9.44 -6.26
C THR A 77 -0.30 -10.86 -6.79
N ASP A 78 -1.12 -11.19 -7.78
CA ASP A 78 -1.11 -12.44 -8.55
C ASP A 78 -0.47 -12.28 -9.93
N GLY A 79 0.02 -11.08 -10.26
CA GLY A 79 0.51 -10.72 -11.57
C GLY A 79 1.93 -10.15 -11.55
N GLN A 80 2.54 -10.11 -12.74
CA GLN A 80 3.83 -9.46 -12.96
C GLN A 80 3.65 -7.99 -13.30
N ALA A 81 4.62 -7.16 -12.92
CA ALA A 81 4.62 -5.75 -13.29
C ALA A 81 4.67 -5.58 -14.80
N ASN A 82 3.66 -4.90 -15.38
CA ASN A 82 3.53 -4.69 -16.82
C ASN A 82 3.19 -3.24 -17.19
N VAL A 83 3.08 -2.35 -16.21
CA VAL A 83 2.93 -0.89 -16.37
C VAL A 83 3.98 -0.18 -15.51
N GLY A 84 4.52 0.94 -15.99
CA GLY A 84 5.53 1.70 -15.27
C GLY A 84 6.89 0.99 -15.23
N ILE A 85 7.44 0.78 -14.04
CA ILE A 85 8.68 0.01 -13.85
C ILE A 85 8.36 -1.48 -13.98
N THR A 86 8.85 -2.10 -15.05
CA THR A 86 8.60 -3.52 -15.36
C THR A 86 9.86 -4.39 -15.23
N ALA A 87 11.05 -3.79 -15.21
CA ALA A 87 12.31 -4.51 -15.08
C ALA A 87 12.47 -5.07 -13.65
N PRO A 88 12.63 -6.40 -13.46
CA PRO A 88 12.76 -7.00 -12.13
C PRO A 88 13.95 -6.47 -11.33
N ALA A 89 15.08 -6.19 -11.99
CA ALA A 89 16.26 -5.63 -11.32
C ALA A 89 15.97 -4.24 -10.71
N THR A 90 15.33 -3.35 -11.48
CA THR A 90 14.95 -2.02 -10.98
C THR A 90 13.91 -2.10 -9.86
N LEU A 91 12.97 -3.04 -9.92
CA LEU A 91 12.03 -3.27 -8.82
C LEU A 91 12.74 -3.76 -7.55
N ALA A 92 13.76 -4.63 -7.70
CA ALA A 92 14.56 -5.11 -6.58
C ALA A 92 15.37 -3.97 -5.93
N ASP A 93 15.95 -3.07 -6.73
CA ASP A 93 16.69 -1.90 -6.24
C ASP A 93 15.80 -0.98 -5.38
N HIS A 94 14.52 -0.84 -5.72
CA HIS A 94 13.56 -0.08 -4.93
C HIS A 94 13.08 -0.80 -3.66
N ALA A 95 13.18 -2.12 -3.61
CA ALA A 95 12.70 -2.95 -2.50
C ALA A 95 13.76 -3.21 -1.42
N ALA A 96 15.04 -2.98 -1.73
CA ALA A 96 16.17 -3.07 -0.82
C ALA A 96 16.19 -1.94 0.23
#